data_AF-A0A956RFD2-F1
#
_entry.id   AF-A0A956RFD2-F1
#
_cell.length_a   1.000
_cell.length_b   1.000
_cell.length_c   1.000
_cell.angle_alpha   90.00
_cell.angle_beta   90.00
_cell.angle_gamma   90.00
#
_symmetry.space_group_name_H-M   'P 1'
#
loop_
_entity.id
_entity.type
_entity.pdbx_description
1 polymer ?
#
loop_
_entity_poly.entity_id
_entity_poly.type
_entity_poly.pdbx_seq_one_letter_code
_entity_poly.pdbx_strand_id
1 'polypeptide(L)'
;GTAKRESEWSPQEKLEFITEAMSCSEKDLGALLRRRGVHEATYQQWRQAALTGLTGAEKASTMSRKERREQQRRVRKLERELRRKDKALAETAALLVLQKKLPSILGVEEKSTLQSSE
;
A
#
# COMPACT_ATOMS: atom_id res chain seq x y z
N GLY A 1 -31.36 27.49 -22.50
CA GLY A 1 -29.95 27.08 -22.40
C GLY A 1 -29.92 25.62 -22.03
N THR A 2 -29.23 24.79 -22.80
CA THR A 2 -29.13 23.35 -22.55
C THR A 2 -28.32 23.10 -21.28
N ALA A 3 -28.87 22.36 -20.33
CA ALA A 3 -28.16 21.96 -19.11
C ALA A 3 -26.93 21.11 -19.47
N LYS A 4 -25.76 21.46 -18.93
CA LYS A 4 -24.50 20.72 -19.09
C LYS A 4 -24.66 19.35 -18.44
N ARG A 5 -24.36 18.25 -19.16
CA ARG A 5 -24.52 16.89 -18.61
C ARG A 5 -23.51 16.66 -17.50
N GLU A 6 -23.86 15.87 -16.48
CA GLU A 6 -22.99 15.62 -15.31
C GLU A 6 -21.61 15.04 -15.65
N SER A 7 -21.48 14.36 -16.80
CA SER A 7 -20.23 13.83 -17.36
C SER A 7 -19.32 14.89 -17.99
N GLU A 8 -19.85 16.07 -18.31
CA GLU A 8 -19.11 17.18 -18.92
C GLU A 8 -18.48 18.09 -17.85
N TRP A 9 -18.87 17.93 -16.58
CA TRP A 9 -18.32 18.69 -15.46
C TRP A 9 -16.99 18.10 -15.01
N SER A 10 -15.92 18.89 -15.09
CA SER A 10 -14.62 18.50 -14.53
C SER A 10 -14.67 18.47 -12.99
N PRO A 11 -13.80 17.70 -12.32
CA PRO A 11 -13.75 17.67 -10.86
C PRO A 11 -13.52 19.05 -10.23
N GLN A 12 -12.71 19.90 -10.87
CA GLN A 12 -12.44 21.25 -10.42
C GLN A 12 -13.68 22.14 -10.51
N GLU A 13 -14.39 22.12 -11.65
CA GLU A 13 -15.66 22.86 -11.81
C GLU A 13 -16.72 22.40 -10.80
N LYS A 14 -16.79 21.10 -10.50
CA LYS A 14 -17.70 20.57 -9.47
C LYS A 14 -17.36 21.13 -8.10
N LEU A 15 -16.08 21.15 -7.73
CA LEU A 15 -15.64 21.68 -6.45
C LEU A 15 -15.94 23.17 -6.33
N GLU A 16 -15.56 23.97 -7.33
CA GLU A 16 -15.84 25.41 -7.38
C GLU A 16 -17.34 25.68 -7.23
N PHE A 17 -18.18 24.95 -7.97
CA PHE A 17 -19.63 25.06 -7.86
C PHE A 17 -20.16 24.70 -6.47
N ILE A 18 -19.68 23.61 -5.86
CA ILE A 18 -20.09 23.23 -4.50
C ILE A 18 -19.70 24.34 -3.50
N THR A 19 -18.52 24.95 -3.64
CA THR A 19 -18.08 26.04 -2.77
C THR A 19 -18.93 27.31 -2.95
N GLU A 20 -19.24 27.69 -4.20
CA GLU A 20 -20.12 28.81 -4.53
C GLU A 20 -21.52 28.58 -3.93
N ALA A 21 -22.07 27.38 -4.13
CA ALA A 21 -23.38 26.97 -3.62
C ALA A 21 -23.46 26.94 -2.08
N MET A 22 -22.36 26.62 -1.39
CA MET A 22 -22.29 26.67 0.07
C MET A 22 -22.31 28.10 0.64
N SER A 23 -21.88 29.09 -0.12
CA SER A 23 -21.88 30.50 0.29
C SER A 23 -23.20 31.23 -0.04
N CYS A 24 -24.09 30.60 -0.80
CA CYS A 24 -25.38 31.17 -1.17
C CYS A 24 -26.43 31.04 -0.05
N SER A 25 -27.34 32.01 0.03
CA SER A 25 -28.59 31.85 0.77
C SER A 25 -29.51 30.84 0.06
N GLU A 26 -30.52 30.32 0.75
CA GLU A 26 -31.46 29.33 0.18
C GLU A 26 -32.16 29.84 -1.10
N LYS A 27 -32.49 31.14 -1.15
CA LYS A 27 -33.08 31.78 -2.32
C LYS A 27 -32.10 31.87 -3.49
N ASP A 28 -30.83 32.16 -3.20
CA ASP A 28 -29.78 32.30 -4.20
C ASP A 28 -29.33 30.94 -4.73
N LEU A 29 -29.34 29.90 -3.89
CA LEU A 29 -29.00 28.54 -4.27
C LEU A 29 -29.96 28.02 -5.36
N GLY A 30 -31.27 28.21 -5.20
CA GLY A 30 -32.25 27.82 -6.21
C GLY A 30 -32.12 28.59 -7.53
N ALA A 31 -31.66 29.83 -7.50
CA ALA A 31 -31.34 30.60 -8.70
C ALA A 31 -30.05 30.11 -9.37
N LEU A 32 -29.02 29.81 -8.57
CA LEU A 32 -27.72 29.30 -9.01
C LEU A 32 -27.87 27.92 -9.69
N LEU A 33 -28.62 27.01 -9.08
CA LEU A 33 -28.92 25.68 -9.62
C LEU A 33 -29.55 25.77 -11.01
N ARG A 34 -30.57 26.63 -11.18
CA ARG A 34 -31.22 26.87 -12.47
C ARG A 34 -30.28 27.51 -13.49
N ARG A 35 -29.47 28.49 -13.08
CA ARG A 35 -28.50 29.18 -13.95
C ARG A 35 -27.44 28.22 -14.47
N ARG A 36 -26.95 27.30 -13.62
CA ARG A 36 -25.93 26.31 -13.96
C ARG A 36 -26.50 25.02 -14.56
N GLY A 37 -27.83 24.87 -14.58
CA GLY A 37 -28.51 23.68 -15.10
C GLY A 37 -28.27 22.43 -14.25
N VAL A 38 -28.10 22.59 -12.93
CA VAL A 38 -27.83 21.50 -11.98
C VAL A 38 -29.08 21.26 -11.15
N HIS A 39 -29.52 20.01 -11.06
CA HIS A 39 -30.62 19.64 -10.17
C HIS A 39 -30.16 19.60 -8.71
N GLU A 40 -31.08 19.91 -7.79
CA GLU A 40 -30.77 19.89 -6.36
C GLU A 40 -30.28 18.52 -5.89
N ALA A 41 -30.88 17.43 -6.38
CA ALA A 41 -30.44 16.08 -6.08
C ALA A 41 -28.97 15.84 -6.47
N THR A 42 -28.57 16.27 -7.67
CA THR A 42 -27.18 16.20 -8.16
C THR A 42 -26.23 17.01 -7.29
N TYR A 43 -26.61 18.23 -6.91
CA TYR A 43 -25.82 19.06 -6.00
C TYR A 43 -25.62 18.39 -4.64
N GLN A 44 -26.68 17.83 -4.05
CA GLN A 44 -26.59 17.12 -2.77
C GLN A 44 -25.70 15.88 -2.88
N GLN A 45 -25.80 15.13 -3.98
CA GLN A 45 -24.91 13.99 -4.24
C GLN A 45 -23.44 14.42 -4.32
N TRP A 46 -23.13 15.49 -5.06
CA TRP A 46 -21.76 15.99 -5.16
C TRP A 46 -21.23 16.49 -3.82
N ARG A 47 -22.06 17.19 -3.05
CA ARG A 47 -21.72 17.66 -1.69
C ARG A 47 -21.44 16.48 -0.76
N GLN A 48 -22.29 15.46 -0.76
CA GLN A 48 -22.09 14.26 0.05
C GLN A 48 -20.82 13.52 -0.37
N ALA A 49 -20.60 13.33 -1.67
CA ALA A 49 -19.39 12.69 -2.19
C ALA A 49 -18.11 13.45 -1.78
N ALA A 50 -18.13 14.79 -1.79
CA ALA A 50 -17.01 15.61 -1.33
C ALA A 50 -16.74 15.41 0.18
N LEU A 51 -17.77 15.42 1.01
CA LEU A 51 -17.65 15.20 2.46
C LEU A 51 -17.17 13.77 2.79
N THR A 52 -17.71 12.77 2.11
CA THR A 52 -17.27 11.37 2.25
C THR A 52 -15.83 11.21 1.79
N GLY A 53 -15.42 11.86 0.70
CA GLY A 53 -14.03 11.86 0.24
C GLY A 53 -13.06 12.43 1.28
N LEU A 54 -13.41 13.56 1.91
CA LEU A 54 -12.57 14.20 2.93
C LEU A 54 -12.47 13.34 4.20
N THR A 55 -13.60 12.83 4.70
CA THR A 55 -13.64 11.99 5.91
C THR A 55 -13.04 10.60 5.69
N GLY A 56 -13.23 10.03 4.50
CA GLY A 56 -12.64 8.76 4.08
C GLY A 56 -11.13 8.87 3.88
N ALA A 57 -10.64 9.97 3.30
CA ALA A 57 -9.21 10.22 3.15
C ALA A 57 -8.50 10.33 4.50
N GLU A 58 -9.11 10.98 5.48
CA GLU A 58 -8.54 11.09 6.84
C GLU A 58 -8.43 9.71 7.52
N LYS A 59 -9.49 8.90 7.46
CA LYS A 59 -9.49 7.51 7.99
C LYS A 59 -8.52 6.60 7.24
N ALA A 60 -8.46 6.69 5.91
CA ALA A 60 -7.53 5.91 5.11
C ALA A 60 -6.07 6.31 5.38
N SER A 61 -5.78 7.61 5.57
CA SER A 61 -4.43 8.08 5.87
C SER A 61 -3.91 7.58 7.22
N THR A 62 -4.77 7.55 8.25
CA THR A 62 -4.43 7.11 9.59
C THR A 62 -4.26 5.59 9.66
N MET A 63 -5.18 4.83 9.05
CA MET A 63 -5.08 3.37 8.91
C MET A 63 -3.84 2.96 8.11
N SER A 64 -3.61 3.57 6.95
CA SER A 64 -2.44 3.30 6.11
C SER A 64 -1.12 3.56 6.85
N ARG A 65 -1.05 4.61 7.69
CA ARG A 65 0.15 4.90 8.47
C ARG A 65 0.42 3.85 9.55
N LYS A 66 -0.62 3.34 10.20
CA LYS A 66 -0.51 2.26 11.20
C LYS A 66 -0.08 0.96 10.55
N GLU A 67 -0.74 0.58 9.46
CA GLU A 67 -0.43 -0.63 8.68
C GLU A 67 1.00 -0.58 8.15
N ARG A 68 1.43 0.55 7.58
CA ARG A 68 2.81 0.72 7.10
C ARG A 68 3.85 0.55 8.20
N ARG A 69 3.58 1.09 9.40
CA ARG A 69 4.47 0.92 10.57
C ARG A 69 4.54 -0.54 11.00
N GLU A 70 3.41 -1.23 11.02
CA GLU A 70 3.35 -2.65 11.39
C GLU A 70 4.07 -3.53 10.37
N GLN A 71 3.83 -3.30 9.08
CA GLN A 71 4.55 -3.96 8.00
C GLN A 71 6.05 -3.71 8.09
N GLN A 72 6.49 -2.47 8.30
CA GLN A 72 7.91 -2.16 8.45
C GLN A 72 8.55 -2.85 9.66
N ARG A 73 7.83 -2.95 10.78
CA ARG A 73 8.28 -3.74 11.95
C ARG A 73 8.42 -5.22 11.61
N ARG A 74 7.45 -5.78 10.88
CA ARG A 74 7.45 -7.19 10.46
C ARG A 74 8.61 -7.48 9.51
N VAL A 75 8.85 -6.62 8.51
CA VAL A 75 10.00 -6.71 7.60
C VAL A 75 11.31 -6.71 8.39
N ARG A 76 11.53 -5.74 9.27
CA ARG A 76 12.74 -5.67 10.10
C ARG A 76 12.93 -6.88 11.03
N LYS A 77 11.84 -7.50 11.49
CA LYS A 77 11.89 -8.73 12.30
C LYS A 77 12.34 -9.90 11.43
N LEU A 78 11.71 -10.08 10.28
CA LEU A 78 12.02 -11.15 9.33
C LEU A 78 13.46 -11.05 8.81
N GLU A 79 13.93 -9.84 8.46
CA GLU A 79 15.33 -9.61 8.05
C GLU A 79 16.35 -9.97 9.13
N ARG A 80 16.00 -9.82 10.41
CA ARG A 80 16.87 -10.22 11.53
C ARG A 80 16.89 -11.72 11.71
N GLU A 81 15.73 -12.36 11.61
CA GLU A 81 15.61 -13.82 11.69
C GLU A 81 16.34 -14.49 10.53
N LEU A 82 16.22 -13.94 9.32
CA LEU A 82 16.91 -14.41 8.12
C LEU A 82 18.43 -14.35 8.31
N ARG A 83 18.97 -13.19 8.70
CA ARG A 83 20.42 -13.04 8.97
C ARG A 83 20.96 -14.00 10.02
N ARG A 84 20.19 -14.31 11.06
CA ARG A 84 20.60 -15.28 12.09
C ARG A 84 20.65 -16.70 11.53
N LYS A 85 19.65 -17.07 10.72
CA LYS A 85 19.59 -18.37 10.05
C LYS A 85 20.71 -18.53 9.03
N ASP A 86 20.97 -17.52 8.21
CA ASP A 86 22.05 -17.54 7.23
C ASP A 86 23.41 -17.66 7.90
N LYS A 87 23.63 -16.99 9.05
CA LYS A 87 24.86 -17.13 9.83
C LYS A 87 25.05 -18.57 10.33
N ALA A 88 24.02 -19.16 10.95
CA ALA A 88 24.09 -20.55 11.42
C ALA A 88 24.31 -21.54 10.27
N LEU A 89 23.70 -21.29 9.10
CA LEU A 89 23.88 -22.09 7.89
C LEU A 89 25.29 -21.96 7.33
N ALA A 90 25.87 -20.76 7.35
CA ALA A 90 27.26 -20.55 6.92
C ALA A 90 28.25 -21.25 7.87
N GLU A 91 28.00 -21.22 9.18
CA GLU A 91 28.82 -21.92 10.18
C GLU A 91 28.80 -23.44 9.96
N THR A 92 27.62 -24.04 9.71
CA THR A 92 27.53 -25.48 9.41
C THR A 92 28.19 -25.84 8.08
N ALA A 93 28.00 -25.01 7.04
CA ALA A 93 28.67 -25.21 5.76
C ALA A 93 30.20 -25.15 5.90
N ALA A 94 30.73 -24.23 6.72
CA ALA A 94 32.17 -24.14 6.98
C ALA A 94 32.71 -25.39 7.70
N LEU A 95 31.97 -25.93 8.67
CA LEU A 95 32.33 -27.18 9.35
C LEU A 95 32.39 -28.37 8.38
N LEU A 96 31.40 -28.49 7.48
CA LEU A 96 31.39 -29.55 6.46
C LEU A 96 32.57 -29.44 5.49
N VAL A 97 32.90 -28.22 5.06
CA VAL A 97 34.07 -27.98 4.19
C VAL A 97 35.36 -28.34 4.91
N LEU A 98 35.50 -27.99 6.19
CA LEU A 98 36.68 -28.34 6.99
C LEU A 98 36.81 -29.85 7.16
N GLN A 99 35.71 -30.55 7.51
CA GLN A 99 35.70 -32.01 7.63
C GLN A 99 36.15 -32.69 6.32
N LYS A 100 35.69 -32.20 5.17
CA LYS A 100 36.11 -32.74 3.87
C LYS A 100 37.58 -32.49 3.54
N LYS A 101 38.16 -31.38 4.01
CA LYS A 101 39.56 -31.01 3.72
C LYS A 101 40.58 -31.62 4.70
N LEU A 102 40.13 -32.03 5.89
CA LEU A 102 41.00 -32.55 6.96
C LEU A 102 41.85 -33.76 6.53
N PRO A 103 41.31 -34.78 5.84
CA PRO A 103 42.07 -35.96 5.40
C PRO A 103 43.24 -35.60 4.48
N SER A 104 43.00 -34.71 3.52
CA SER A 104 44.03 -34.22 2.59
C SER A 104 45.14 -33.44 3.28
N ILE A 105 44.82 -32.67 4.34
CA ILE A 105 45.81 -31.91 5.11
C ILE A 105 46.66 -32.84 6.00
N LEU A 106 46.05 -33.87 6.57
CA LEU A 106 46.72 -34.81 7.48
C LEU A 106 47.44 -35.96 6.77
N GLY A 107 47.41 -36.00 5.42
CA GLY A 107 48.02 -37.08 4.64
C GLY A 107 47.36 -38.44 4.87
N VAL A 108 46.16 -38.45 5.43
CA VAL A 108 45.36 -39.66 5.62
C VAL A 108 44.53 -39.78 4.34
N GLU A 109 45.01 -40.60 3.40
CA GLU A 109 44.21 -41.04 2.26
C GLU A 109 42.85 -41.50 2.79
N GLU A 110 41.76 -40.86 2.34
CA GLU A 110 40.41 -41.35 2.57
C GLU A 110 40.38 -42.78 2.01
N LYS A 111 40.49 -43.79 2.87
CA LYS A 111 40.03 -45.12 2.52
C LYS A 111 38.55 -44.95 2.27
N SER A 112 38.19 -44.74 1.00
CA SER A 112 36.85 -44.94 0.53
C SER A 112 36.47 -46.35 0.99
N THR A 113 35.72 -46.45 2.08
CA THR A 113 34.99 -47.67 2.42
C THR A 113 33.87 -47.75 1.39
N LEU A 114 34.33 -48.26 0.25
CA LEU A 114 33.71 -49.01 -0.80
C LEU A 114 32.18 -49.12 -0.80
N GLN A 115 31.68 -48.88 -2.01
CA GLN A 115 30.83 -49.80 -2.76
C GLN A 115 29.35 -49.84 -2.38
N SER A 116 28.56 -49.36 -3.34
CA SER A 116 27.46 -50.12 -3.94
C SER A 116 27.45 -51.60 -3.54
N SER A 117 26.41 -52.01 -2.83
CA SER A 117 25.85 -53.34 -2.95
C SER A 117 24.33 -53.20 -2.96
N GLU A 118 23.71 -53.97 -3.84
CA GLU A 118 22.29 -54.08 -4.19
C GLU A 118 21.32 -54.25 -3.01
#